data_AF-A0A5C9BM85-F1
#
_entry.id   AF-A0A5C9BM85-F1
#
_cell.length_a   1.000
_cell.length_b   1.000
_cell.length_c   1.000
_cell.angle_alpha   90.00
_cell.angle_beta   90.00
_cell.angle_gamma   90.00
#
_symmetry.space_group_name_H-M   'P 1'
#
loop_
_entity.id
_entity.type
_entity.pdbx_description
1 polymer ?
#
loop_
_entity_poly.entity_id
_entity_poly.type
_entity_poly.pdbx_seq_one_letter_code
_entity_poly.pdbx_strand_id
1 'polypeptide(L)' 'MINSPLEDIEAAALQLAPAERAKLAERLLVSLDEDDEILAAWIEEAERRGDAYDRGEMGAIDFDESIARLKAKLAAAA' A
#
# COMPACT_ATOMS: atom_id res chain seq x y z
N MET A 1 -29.95 13.43 16.67
CA MET A 1 -28.47 13.49 16.64
C MET A 1 -28.09 14.09 15.31
N ILE A 2 -27.15 15.03 15.29
CA ILE A 2 -26.60 15.57 14.03
C ILE A 2 -25.53 14.56 13.61
N ASN A 3 -25.69 13.93 12.45
CA ASN A 3 -24.65 13.10 11.87
C ASN A 3 -23.44 13.95 11.53
N SER A 4 -22.26 13.38 11.68
CA SER A 4 -21.02 13.96 11.19
C SER A 4 -21.01 13.96 9.65
N PRO A 5 -20.29 14.89 9.02
CA PRO A 5 -20.10 14.88 7.56
C PRO A 5 -19.59 13.54 7.02
N LEU A 6 -18.78 12.81 7.80
CA LEU A 6 -18.29 11.48 7.44
C LEU A 6 -19.43 10.47 7.35
N GLU A 7 -20.29 10.40 8.37
CA GLU A 7 -21.42 9.48 8.42
C GLU A 7 -22.43 9.76 7.30
N ASP A 8 -22.62 11.03 6.93
CA ASP A 8 -23.50 11.41 5.81
C ASP A 8 -22.93 10.99 4.45
N ILE A 9 -21.61 11.14 4.26
CA ILE A 9 -20.92 10.70 3.03
C ILE A 9 -20.94 9.17 2.93
N GLU A 10 -20.68 8.45 4.03
CA GLU A 10 -20.74 7.00 4.06
C GLU A 10 -22.15 6.50 3.73
N ALA A 11 -23.17 7.06 4.37
CA ALA A 11 -24.56 6.70 4.11
C ALA A 11 -24.93 6.91 2.64
N ALA A 12 -24.52 8.04 2.04
CA ALA A 12 -24.75 8.32 0.62
C ALA A 12 -23.99 7.36 -0.30
N ALA A 13 -22.71 7.06 0.00
CA ALA A 13 -21.89 6.14 -0.79
C ALA A 13 -22.44 4.71 -0.78
N LEU A 14 -23.05 4.27 0.33
CA LEU A 14 -23.68 2.96 0.44
C LEU A 14 -24.98 2.84 -0.38
N GLN A 15 -25.62 3.95 -0.77
CA GLN A 15 -26.78 3.93 -1.69
C GLN A 15 -26.39 3.78 -3.17
N LEU A 16 -25.12 3.95 -3.53
CA LEU A 16 -24.65 3.81 -4.91
C LEU A 16 -24.72 2.37 -5.42
N ALA A 17 -24.83 2.21 -6.74
CA ALA A 17 -24.65 0.90 -7.35
C ALA A 17 -23.23 0.36 -7.07
N PRO A 18 -23.02 -0.97 -6.98
CA PRO A 18 -21.72 -1.54 -6.65
C PRO A 18 -20.55 -1.02 -7.50
N ALA A 19 -20.76 -0.82 -8.80
CA ALA A 19 -19.74 -0.30 -9.71
C ALA A 19 -19.38 1.17 -9.42
N GLU A 20 -20.36 2.00 -9.08
CA GLU A 20 -20.16 3.41 -8.75
C GLU A 20 -19.48 3.57 -7.40
N ARG A 21 -19.87 2.73 -6.42
CA ARG A 21 -19.20 2.67 -5.12
C ARG A 21 -17.74 2.25 -5.25
N ALA A 22 -17.44 1.24 -6.09
CA ALA A 22 -16.06 0.83 -6.36
C ALA A 22 -15.23 1.97 -6.98
N LYS A 23 -15.80 2.68 -7.97
CA LYS A 23 -15.15 3.83 -8.60
C LYS A 23 -14.91 4.99 -7.61
N LEU A 24 -15.84 5.24 -6.69
CA LEU A 24 -15.66 6.24 -5.64
C LEU A 24 -14.55 5.82 -4.67
N ALA A 25 -14.54 4.55 -4.24
CA ALA A 25 -13.50 4.02 -3.37
C ALA A 25 -12.11 4.10 -4.00
N GLU A 26 -11.97 3.80 -5.29
CA GLU A 26 -10.72 3.95 -6.04
C GLU A 26 -10.23 5.40 -6.03
N ARG A 27 -11.12 6.37 -6.33
CA ARG A 27 -10.75 7.80 -6.32
C ARG A 27 -10.35 8.29 -4.95
N LEU A 28 -11.04 7.83 -3.90
CA LEU A 28 -10.68 8.15 -2.53
C LEU A 28 -9.33 7.54 -2.15
N LEU A 29 -9.06 6.30 -2.54
CA LEU A 29 -7.78 5.66 -2.32
C LEU A 29 -6.64 6.43 -3.00
N VAL A 30 -6.82 6.81 -4.26
CA VAL A 30 -5.84 7.64 -4.99
C VAL A 30 -5.63 9.01 -4.33
N SER A 31 -6.67 9.62 -3.73
CA SER A 31 -6.49 10.88 -3.00
C SER A 31 -5.70 10.74 -1.70
N LEU A 32 -5.51 9.51 -1.20
CA LEU A 32 -4.64 9.24 -0.04
C LEU A 32 -3.18 9.03 -0.44
N ASP A 33 -2.88 8.86 -1.73
CA ASP A 33 -1.51 8.70 -2.24
C ASP A 33 -0.73 10.04 -2.28
N GLU A 34 -1.21 11.11 -1.63
CA GLU A 34 -0.57 12.43 -1.56
C GLU A 34 0.76 12.46 -0.75
N ASP A 35 1.14 11.39 -0.06
CA ASP A 35 2.46 11.30 0.59
C ASP A 35 3.56 10.90 -0.42
N ASP A 36 3.78 11.78 -1.40
CA ASP A 36 4.88 11.70 -2.37
C ASP A 36 6.25 11.61 -1.66
N GLU A 37 6.38 12.13 -0.43
CA GLU A 37 7.62 12.00 0.37
C GLU A 37 7.94 10.55 0.74
N ILE A 38 6.92 9.75 1.04
CA ILE A 38 7.10 8.31 1.33
C ILE A 38 7.51 7.61 0.03
N LEU A 39 6.81 7.87 -1.07
CA LEU A 39 7.16 7.28 -2.37
C LEU A 39 8.58 7.67 -2.80
N ALA A 40 8.96 8.94 -2.65
CA ALA A 40 10.30 9.43 -2.95
C ALA A 40 11.36 8.74 -2.09
N ALA A 41 11.13 8.59 -0.78
CA ALA A 41 12.04 7.86 0.10
C ALA A 41 12.17 6.38 -0.28
N TRP A 42 11.08 5.74 -0.72
CA TRP A 42 11.12 4.36 -1.22
C TRP A 42 11.86 4.24 -2.56
N ILE A 43 11.72 5.22 -3.46
CA ILE A 43 12.47 5.28 -4.72
C ILE A 43 13.96 5.43 -4.43
N GLU A 44 14.35 6.39 -3.58
CA GLU A 44 15.75 6.60 -3.20
C GLU A 44 16.35 5.33 -2.58
N GLU A 45 15.62 4.67 -1.68
CA GLU A 45 16.08 3.43 -1.06
C GLU A 45 16.19 2.27 -2.06
N ALA A 46 15.26 2.17 -3.01
CA ALA A 46 15.30 1.14 -4.04
C ALA A 46 16.53 1.33 -4.95
N GLU A 47 16.79 2.56 -5.40
CA GLU A 47 17.97 2.91 -6.20
C GLU A 47 19.27 2.61 -5.43
N ARG A 48 19.36 3.08 -4.17
CA ARG A 48 20.52 2.83 -3.30
C ARG A 48 20.83 1.34 -3.14
N ARG A 49 19.80 0.50 -3.00
CA ARG A 49 19.97 -0.96 -2.87
C ARG A 49 20.34 -1.63 -4.18
N GLY A 50 19.75 -1.21 -5.30
CA GLY A 50 20.12 -1.68 -6.63
C GLY A 50 21.59 -1.42 -6.92
N ASP A 51 22.02 -0.18 -6.71
CA ASP A 51 23.41 0.23 -6.91
C ASP A 51 24.40 -0.55 -6.01
N ALA A 52 24.05 -0.79 -4.75
CA ALA A 52 24.86 -1.60 -3.84
C ALA A 52 24.94 -3.08 -4.29
N TYR A 53 23.85 -3.63 -4.83
CA TYR A 53 23.83 -4.97 -5.40
C TYR A 53 24.73 -5.06 -6.64
N ASP A 54 24.62 -4.09 -7.56
CA ASP A 54 25.43 -4.04 -8.78
C ASP A 54 26.92 -3.90 -8.49
N ARG A 55 27.29 -3.16 -7.43
CA ARG A 55 28.68 -3.09 -6.93
C ARG A 55 29.14 -4.32 -6.15
N GLY A 56 28.25 -5.27 -5.85
CA GLY A 56 28.54 -6.46 -5.06
C GLY A 56 28.67 -6.21 -3.55
N GLU A 57 28.23 -5.04 -3.07
CA GLU A 57 28.22 -4.65 -1.66
C GLU A 57 27.01 -5.24 -0.91
N MET A 58 25.97 -5.65 -1.65
CA MET A 58 24.76 -6.29 -1.14
C MET A 58 24.46 -7.57 -1.90
N GLY A 59 24.06 -8.63 -1.19
CA GLY A 59 23.58 -9.89 -1.79
C GLY A 59 22.07 -9.91 -1.98
N ALA A 60 21.59 -10.70 -2.94
CA ALA A 60 20.16 -10.97 -3.13
C ALA A 60 19.77 -12.32 -2.51
N ILE A 61 18.48 -12.45 -2.18
CA ILE A 61 17.85 -13.71 -1.81
C ILE A 61 16.93 -14.16 -2.94
N ASP A 62 16.78 -15.47 -3.09
CA ASP A 62 15.81 -16.02 -4.04
C ASP A 62 14.38 -15.58 -3.67
N PHE A 63 13.57 -15.30 -4.70
CA PHE A 63 12.22 -14.76 -4.50
C PHE A 63 11.29 -15.76 -3.79
N ASP A 64 11.31 -17.03 -4.19
CA ASP A 64 10.44 -18.04 -3.58
C ASP A 64 10.84 -18.28 -2.13
N GLU A 65 12.15 -18.29 -1.86
CA GLU A 65 12.68 -18.37 -0.51
C GLU A 65 12.25 -17.16 0.35
N SER A 66 12.34 -15.95 -0.19
CA SER A 66 11.89 -14.70 0.45
C SER A 66 10.43 -14.77 0.89
N ILE A 67 9.54 -15.14 -0.04
CA ILE A 67 8.09 -15.23 0.22
C ILE A 67 7.77 -16.33 1.24
N ALA A 68 8.44 -17.48 1.16
CA ALA A 68 8.24 -18.57 2.11
C ALA A 68 8.61 -18.13 3.54
N ARG A 69 9.75 -17.44 3.71
CA ARG A 69 10.21 -16.90 5.01
C ARG A 69 9.23 -15.87 5.58
N LEU A 70 8.71 -14.97 4.74
CA LEU A 70 7.71 -13.96 5.14
C LEU A 70 6.42 -14.61 5.64
N LYS A 71 5.87 -15.56 4.88
CA LYS A 71 4.65 -16.29 5.27
C LYS A 71 4.82 -17.04 6.58
N ALA A 72 5.95 -17.71 6.78
CA ALA A 72 6.26 -18.41 8.02
C ALA A 72 6.30 -17.46 9.22
N LYS A 73 6.90 -16.27 9.07
CA LYS A 73 6.93 -15.25 10.13
C LYS A 73 5.55 -14.70 10.48
N LEU A 74 4.72 -14.41 9.48
CA LEU A 74 3.35 -13.93 9.71
C LEU A 74 2.50 -14.97 10.43
N ALA A 75 2.61 -16.24 10.05
CA ALA A 75 1.89 -17.33 10.71
C ALA A 75 2.33 -17.55 12.17
N ALA A 76 3.60 -17.27 12.49
CA ALA A 76 4.13 -17.38 13.85
C ALA A 76 3.79 -16.17 14.75
N ALA A 77 3.34 -15.06 14.16
CA ALA A 77 2.95 -13.84 14.89
C ALA A 77 1.44 -13.73 15.16
N ALA A 78 0.65 -14.68 14.63
CA ALA A 78 -0.79 -14.82 14.86
C ALA A 78 -1.07 -15.83 15.98
#